data_AF-A0A7L2RV37-F1
#
_entry.id   AF-A0A7L2RV37-F1
#
_cell.length_a   1.000
_cell.length_b   1.000
_cell.length_c   1.000
_cell.angle_alpha   90.00
_cell.angle_beta   90.00
_cell.angle_gamma   90.00
#
_symmetry.space_group_name_H-M   'P 1'
#
loop_
_entity.id
_entity.type
_entity.pdbx_description
1 polymer ?
#
loop_
_entity_poly.entity_id
_entity_poly.type
_entity_poly.pdbx_seq_one_letter_code
_entity_poly.pdbx_strand_id
1 'polypeptide(L)' 'RPFRCPQCGRTFADPSSFRRHQRAHQGLKPYGCGECGKSFRQPADLALHRRVHTGERPFLCPQCGRTFADPSSFRRHQR' A
#
# COMPACT_ATOMS: atom_id res chain seq x y z
N ARG A 1 -10.07 -6.40 -20.43
CA ARG A 1 -8.99 -6.64 -19.44
C ARG A 1 -8.26 -7.94 -19.84
N PRO A 2 -7.17 -7.84 -20.62
CA PRO A 2 -6.57 -9.02 -21.27
C PRO A 2 -5.78 -9.92 -20.31
N PHE A 3 -5.37 -9.42 -19.15
CA PHE A 3 -4.57 -10.19 -18.19
C PHE A 3 -5.47 -10.85 -17.15
N ARG A 4 -5.74 -12.16 -17.29
CA ARG A 4 -6.53 -12.94 -16.33
C ARG A 4 -5.62 -13.74 -15.39
N CYS A 5 -5.89 -13.67 -14.10
CA CYS A 5 -5.22 -14.51 -13.11
C CYS A 5 -5.81 -15.92 -13.12
N PRO A 6 -5.01 -16.97 -13.39
CA PRO A 6 -5.50 -18.34 -13.39
C PRO A 6 -5.87 -18.85 -11.99
N GLN A 7 -5.27 -18.29 -10.93
CA GLN A 7 -5.49 -18.77 -9.56
C GLN A 7 -6.80 -18.25 -8.94
N CYS A 8 -7.26 -17.05 -9.31
CA CYS A 8 -8.45 -16.43 -8.71
C CYS A 8 -9.43 -15.83 -9.73
N GLY A 9 -9.17 -15.99 -11.02
CA GLY A 9 -10.04 -15.50 -12.10
C GLY A 9 -10.05 -13.98 -12.30
N ARG A 10 -9.44 -13.18 -11.41
CA ARG A 10 -9.42 -11.71 -11.52
C ARG A 10 -8.75 -11.27 -12.82
N THR A 11 -9.36 -10.30 -13.49
CA THR A 11 -8.83 -9.72 -14.72
C THR A 11 -8.23 -8.34 -14.44
N PHE A 12 -7.21 -7.95 -15.20
CA PHE A 12 -6.49 -6.68 -15.10
C PHE A 12 -6.38 -6.02 -16.47
N ALA A 13 -6.40 -4.68 -16.47
CA ALA A 13 -6.31 -3.90 -17.70
C ALA A 13 -4.86 -3.84 -18.22
N ASP A 14 -3.90 -3.80 -17.31
CA ASP A 14 -2.49 -3.63 -17.61
C ASP A 14 -1.62 -4.76 -17.00
N PRO A 15 -0.47 -5.07 -17.63
CA PRO A 15 0.40 -6.17 -17.20
C PRO A 15 1.10 -5.86 -15.86
N SER A 16 1.34 -4.59 -15.55
CA SER A 16 2.01 -4.17 -14.31
C SER A 16 1.15 -4.47 -13.09
N SER A 17 -0.15 -4.15 -13.15
CA SER A 17 -1.16 -4.49 -12.14
C SER A 17 -1.33 -5.99 -12.02
N PHE A 18 -1.33 -6.71 -13.14
CA PHE A 18 -1.39 -8.18 -13.13
C PHE A 18 -0.17 -8.80 -12.43
N ARG A 19 1.05 -8.39 -12.80
CA ARG A 19 2.29 -8.87 -12.19
C ARG A 19 2.37 -8.51 -10.71
N ARG A 20 1.97 -7.29 -10.36
CA ARG A 20 1.82 -6.87 -8.97
C ARG A 20 0.84 -7.79 -8.26
N HIS A 21 -0.32 -8.08 -8.84
CA HIS A 21 -1.31 -9.01 -8.30
C HIS A 21 -0.76 -10.43 -8.11
N GLN A 22 0.00 -10.98 -9.05
CA GLN A 22 0.61 -12.31 -8.91
C GLN A 22 1.57 -12.41 -7.72
N ARG A 23 2.30 -11.35 -7.39
CA ARG A 23 3.12 -11.29 -6.17
C ARG A 23 2.31 -11.54 -4.87
N ALA A 24 0.97 -11.43 -4.89
CA ALA A 24 0.10 -11.72 -3.73
C ALA A 24 0.19 -13.18 -3.40
N HIS A 25 -0.04 -13.96 -4.45
CA HIS A 25 -0.25 -15.39 -4.36
C HIS A 25 1.03 -16.08 -3.91
N GLN A 26 2.17 -15.55 -4.34
CA GLN A 26 3.48 -16.04 -3.95
C GLN A 26 3.99 -15.45 -2.62
N GLY A 27 3.24 -14.55 -1.98
CA GLY A 27 3.67 -13.88 -0.76
C GLY A 27 4.92 -13.01 -0.93
N LEU A 28 5.30 -12.67 -2.17
CA LEU A 28 6.54 -11.93 -2.45
C LEU A 28 6.43 -10.48 -1.95
N LYS A 29 7.40 -10.09 -1.13
CA LYS A 29 7.54 -8.76 -0.55
C LYS A 29 8.95 -8.23 -0.83
N PRO A 30 9.23 -7.75 -2.06
CA PRO A 30 10.58 -7.39 -2.47
C PRO A 30 11.09 -6.08 -1.85
N TYR A 31 10.23 -5.29 -1.19
CA TYR A 31 10.60 -3.99 -0.66
C TYR A 31 10.76 -4.07 0.86
N GLY A 32 12.00 -4.24 1.33
CA GLY A 32 12.34 -4.28 2.76
C GLY A 32 12.53 -2.90 3.37
N CYS A 33 12.11 -2.74 4.62
CA CYS A 33 12.44 -1.61 5.47
C CYS A 33 13.80 -1.86 6.12
N GLY A 34 14.78 -0.98 5.87
CA GLY A 34 16.11 -1.09 6.48
C GLY A 34 16.13 -0.86 8.00
N GLU A 35 15.13 -0.16 8.56
CA GLU A 35 15.08 0.21 9.97
C GLU A 35 14.54 -0.91 10.87
N CYS A 36 13.61 -1.73 10.38
CA CYS A 36 12.98 -2.79 11.17
C CYS A 36 12.86 -4.15 10.47
N GLY A 37 13.41 -4.30 9.27
CA GLY A 37 13.38 -5.56 8.50
C GLY A 37 12.02 -5.95 7.93
N LYS A 38 10.95 -5.15 8.15
CA LYS A 38 9.62 -5.43 7.60
C LYS A 38 9.62 -5.28 6.08
N SER A 39 9.06 -6.27 5.39
CA SER A 39 8.95 -6.25 3.93
C SER A 39 7.55 -5.96 3.44
N PHE A 40 7.46 -5.32 2.27
CA PHE A 40 6.24 -4.89 1.61
C PHE A 40 6.23 -5.34 0.16
N ARG A 41 5.01 -5.43 -0.39
CA ARG A 41 4.80 -5.89 -1.76
C ARG A 41 4.84 -4.77 -2.78
N GLN A 42 4.61 -3.53 -2.35
CA GLN A 42 4.67 -2.34 -3.19
C GLN A 42 5.62 -1.30 -2.57
N PRO A 43 6.29 -0.48 -3.39
CA PRO A 43 7.19 0.56 -2.88
C PRO A 43 6.43 1.66 -2.15
N ALA A 44 5.19 1.97 -2.57
CA ALA A 44 4.33 2.94 -1.90
C ALA A 44 3.97 2.51 -0.47
N ASP A 45 3.75 1.21 -0.25
CA ASP A 45 3.46 0.66 1.09
C ASP A 45 4.68 0.79 2.01
N LEU A 46 5.89 0.55 1.48
CA LEU A 46 7.13 0.77 2.23
C LEU A 46 7.34 2.26 2.55
N ALA A 47 7.14 3.14 1.57
CA ALA A 47 7.28 4.59 1.77
C ALA A 47 6.31 5.10 2.84
N LEU A 48 5.06 4.64 2.80
CA LEU A 48 4.07 4.94 3.83
C LEU A 48 4.47 4.36 5.19
N HIS A 49 4.96 3.12 5.23
CA HIS A 49 5.42 2.49 6.46
C HIS A 49 6.56 3.26 7.13
N ARG A 50 7.50 3.84 6.36
CA ARG A 50 8.59 4.65 6.92
C ARG A 50 8.11 5.83 7.76
N ARG A 51 6.89 6.34 7.52
CA ARG A 51 6.28 7.38 8.37
C ARG A 51 6.03 6.94 9.80
N VAL A 52 5.93 5.63 10.05
CA VAL A 52 5.83 5.09 11.41
C VAL A 52 7.12 5.32 12.19
N HIS A 53 8.27 5.30 11.51
CA HIS A 53 9.56 5.57 12.14
C HIS A 53 9.82 7.07 12.30
N THR A 54 9.44 7.88 11.32
CA THR A 54 9.64 9.34 11.39
C THR A 54 8.56 10.08 12.19
N GLY A 55 7.41 9.44 12.43
CA GLY A 55 6.24 10.07 13.05
C GLY A 55 5.49 11.05 12.12
N GLU A 56 5.82 11.10 10.83
CA GLU A 56 5.20 12.03 9.88
C GLU A 56 3.70 11.73 9.69
N ARG A 57 2.86 12.74 9.93
CA ARG A 57 1.39 12.64 9.79
C ARG A 57 0.86 13.81 8.95
N PRO A 58 1.06 13.79 7.62
CA PRO A 58 0.82 14.94 6.76
C PRO A 58 -0.68 15.22 6.54
N PHE A 59 -1.57 14.28 6.86
CA PHE A 59 -3.00 14.44 6.61
C PHE A 59 -3.72 14.98 7.85
N LEU A 60 -4.01 16.27 7.87
CA LEU A 60 -4.76 16.94 8.94
C LEU A 60 -6.26 16.97 8.62
N CYS A 61 -7.09 16.59 9.59
CA CYS A 61 -8.53 16.87 9.55
C CYS A 61 -8.82 18.27 10.09
N PRO A 62 -9.28 19.23 9.26
CA PRO A 62 -9.52 20.60 9.71
C PRO A 62 -10.67 20.72 10.71
N GLN A 63 -11.59 19.75 10.74
CA GLN A 63 -12.76 19.78 11.62
C GLN A 63 -12.46 19.38 13.07
N CYS A 64 -11.49 18.49 13.29
CA CYS A 64 -11.18 17.96 14.62
C CYS A 64 -9.70 18.01 15.00
N GLY A 65 -8.83 18.54 14.13
CA GLY A 65 -7.39 18.65 14.36
C GLY A 65 -6.62 17.33 14.33
N ARG A 66 -7.28 16.18 14.10
CA ARG A 66 -6.61 14.88 14.06
C ARG A 66 -5.72 14.76 12.83
N THR A 67 -4.49 14.28 13.03
CA THR A 67 -3.54 14.01 11.94
C THR A 67 -3.44 12.52 11.64
N PHE A 68 -3.11 12.14 10.41
CA PHE A 68 -2.98 10.75 9.98
C PHE A 68 -1.70 10.58 9.15
N ALA A 69 -1.06 9.42 9.26
CA ALA A 69 0.11 9.04 8.46
C ALA A 69 -0.27 8.48 7.07
N ASP A 70 -1.46 7.87 6.97
CA ASP A 70 -1.98 7.19 5.79
C ASP A 70 -3.19 7.91 5.19
N PRO A 71 -3.18 8.18 3.86
CA PRO A 71 -4.30 8.85 3.19
C PRO A 71 -5.59 8.03 3.23
N SER A 72 -5.51 6.68 3.25
CA SER A 72 -6.70 5.84 3.24
C SER A 72 -7.46 5.95 4.57
N SER A 73 -6.72 5.97 5.67
CA SER A 73 -7.21 6.18 7.03
C SER A 73 -7.81 7.58 7.19
N PHE A 74 -7.15 8.60 6.64
CA PHE A 74 -7.68 9.97 6.60
C PHE A 74 -9.01 10.05 5.83
N ARG A 75 -9.05 9.52 4.59
CA ARG A 75 -10.29 9.49 3.79
C ARG A 75 -11.42 8.72 4.46
N ARG A 76 -11.10 7.63 5.16
CA ARG A 76 -12.09 6.86 5.94
C ARG A 76 -12.63 7.67 7.11
N HIS A 77 -11.79 8.47 7.76
CA HIS A 77 -12.20 9.36 8.83
C HIS A 77 -13.07 10.52 8.35
N GLN A 78 -12.85 11.01 7.12
CA GLN A 78 -13.64 12.12 6.54
C GLN A 78 -14.99 11.71 5.95
N ARG A 79 -15.24 10.40 5.76
CA ARG A 79 -16.55 9.88 5.35
C ARG A 79 -17.47 9.81 6.55
#